data_AF-A0A7G9B5V3-F1
#
_entry.id   AF-A0A7G9B5V3-F1
#
_cell.length_a   1.000
_cell.length_b   1.000
_cell.length_c   1.000
_cell.angle_alpha   90.00
_cell.angle_beta   90.00
_cell.angle_gamma   90.00
#
_symmetry.space_group_name_H-M   'P 1'
#
loop_
_entity.id
_entity.type
_entity.pdbx_description
1 polymer ?
#
loop_
_entity_poly.entity_id
_entity_poly.type
_entity_poly.pdbx_seq_one_letter_code
_entity_poly.pdbx_strand_id
1 'polypeptide(L)'
;MGLIKSLWDSYYFHRHHESTLAPDDWPPDGSLHLIDYTKYTQWHIPDSFVQYEFSSNVGEDDSRIIPLSMEIIERFCGSRQVLTRIYSNGETSKKEKYPPEHFPVRYCRFLEHIGASVSIDAPNERTLLLLETGFNPAAFWASQDISTVDGCFFDFYVLSESLCFSDAKSAAEIAASGQYDVWFVLSECGPCALYVTLNPKTVDVTALQEIVAAVCKEHNILFQNPPGF
;
A
#
# COMPACT_ATOMS: atom_id res chain seq x y z
N MET A 1 -12.52 -3.78 23.82
CA MET A 1 -12.15 -3.92 22.39
C MET A 1 -12.61 -2.75 21.50
N GLY A 2 -13.41 -1.78 21.98
CA GLY A 2 -13.85 -0.65 21.13
C GLY A 2 -12.91 0.56 21.09
N LEU A 3 -12.12 0.80 22.14
CA LEU A 3 -11.28 2.01 22.26
C LEU A 3 -9.97 1.95 21.47
N ILE A 4 -9.33 0.79 21.35
CA ILE A 4 -8.07 0.64 20.62
C ILE A 4 -8.31 0.66 19.10
N LYS A 5 -9.39 0.02 18.62
CA LYS A 5 -9.83 0.10 17.22
C LYS A 5 -10.21 1.54 16.85
N SER A 6 -10.91 2.25 17.73
CA SER A 6 -11.26 3.67 17.52
C SER A 6 -10.05 4.62 17.50
N LEU A 7 -8.96 4.29 18.19
CA LEU A 7 -7.73 5.07 18.12
C LEU A 7 -7.01 4.72 16.80
N TRP A 8 -6.88 3.44 16.44
CA TRP A 8 -6.25 3.04 15.17
C TRP A 8 -6.98 3.58 13.91
N ASP A 9 -8.31 3.52 13.88
CA ASP A 9 -9.17 4.13 12.84
C ASP A 9 -9.18 5.68 12.88
N SER A 10 -8.46 6.30 13.81
CA SER A 10 -8.25 7.75 13.87
C SER A 10 -6.78 8.15 13.66
N TYR A 11 -5.86 7.20 13.86
CA TYR A 11 -4.41 7.39 13.81
C TYR A 11 -3.81 7.04 12.44
N TYR A 12 -4.38 6.06 11.71
CA TYR A 12 -3.96 5.69 10.35
C TYR A 12 -4.98 6.06 9.27
N PHE A 13 -6.25 6.11 9.66
CA PHE A 13 -7.34 6.45 8.78
C PHE A 13 -7.92 7.75 9.33
N HIS A 14 -7.86 8.84 8.56
CA HIS A 14 -8.79 9.91 8.87
C HIS A 14 -10.18 9.35 8.59
N ARG A 15 -11.05 9.33 9.61
CA ARG A 15 -12.48 9.14 9.40
C ARG A 15 -12.86 10.13 8.30
N HIS A 16 -13.22 9.62 7.12
CA HIS A 16 -13.86 10.43 6.12
C HIS A 16 -14.98 11.19 6.84
N HIS A 17 -14.88 12.52 6.77
CA HIS A 17 -15.82 13.44 7.37
C HIS A 17 -17.24 12.95 7.09
N GLU A 18 -18.10 13.06 8.11
CA GLU A 18 -19.54 12.78 8.03
C GLU A 18 -20.07 13.16 6.65
N SER A 19 -20.68 12.17 5.96
CA SER A 19 -21.29 12.24 4.62
C SER A 19 -21.79 13.63 4.29
N THR A 20 -20.91 14.44 3.74
CA THR A 20 -21.28 15.73 3.17
C THR A 20 -21.83 15.35 1.81
N LEU A 21 -23.08 15.71 1.50
CA LEU A 21 -23.64 15.51 0.17
C LEU A 21 -22.61 16.02 -0.84
N ALA A 22 -22.13 15.12 -1.71
CA ALA A 22 -21.17 15.46 -2.74
C ALA A 22 -21.75 16.66 -3.53
N PRO A 23 -21.02 17.79 -3.65
CA PRO A 23 -21.42 18.89 -4.52
C PRO A 23 -21.86 18.39 -5.90
N ASP A 24 -22.82 19.06 -6.53
CA ASP A 24 -23.38 18.68 -7.85
C ASP A 24 -22.31 18.51 -8.97
N ASP A 25 -21.09 19.02 -8.76
CA ASP A 25 -19.96 18.95 -9.69
C ASP A 25 -19.01 17.74 -9.46
N TRP A 26 -19.37 16.77 -8.61
CA TRP A 26 -18.58 15.55 -8.43
C TRP A 26 -18.61 14.66 -9.68
N PRO A 27 -17.51 13.92 -9.95
CA PRO A 27 -17.52 12.90 -11.00
C PRO A 27 -18.63 11.87 -10.78
N PRO A 28 -19.22 11.31 -11.84
CA PRO A 28 -20.30 10.33 -11.72
C PRO A 28 -19.83 9.07 -10.98
N ASP A 29 -20.77 8.35 -10.36
CA ASP A 29 -20.48 7.14 -9.61
C ASP A 29 -19.66 6.11 -10.40
N GLY A 30 -18.72 5.46 -9.73
CA GLY A 30 -17.79 4.51 -10.32
C GLY A 30 -16.64 5.13 -11.10
N SER A 31 -16.48 6.46 -11.06
CA SER A 31 -15.26 7.16 -11.48
C SER A 31 -14.14 6.96 -10.46
N LEU A 32 -12.90 7.07 -10.92
CA LEU A 32 -11.71 7.03 -10.06
C LEU A 32 -10.91 8.33 -10.19
N HIS A 33 -10.14 8.64 -9.14
CA HIS A 33 -9.40 9.89 -9.00
C HIS A 33 -7.97 9.62 -8.55
N LEU A 34 -7.08 10.59 -8.78
CA LEU A 34 -5.76 10.65 -8.16
C LEU A 34 -5.56 12.05 -7.59
N ILE A 35 -5.84 12.22 -6.30
CA ILE A 35 -5.85 13.53 -5.63
C ILE A 35 -4.57 13.76 -4.83
N ASP A 36 -4.12 15.01 -4.74
CA ASP A 36 -3.03 15.38 -3.82
C ASP A 36 -3.57 15.35 -2.38
N TYR A 37 -3.05 14.40 -1.62
CA TYR A 37 -3.44 14.11 -0.24
C TYR A 37 -2.40 14.60 0.79
N THR A 38 -1.42 15.40 0.36
CA THR A 38 -0.27 15.82 1.20
C THR A 38 -0.68 16.62 2.43
N LYS A 39 -1.81 17.33 2.39
CA LYS A 39 -2.31 18.11 3.56
C LYS A 39 -2.82 17.23 4.69
N TYR A 40 -3.13 15.97 4.41
CA TYR A 40 -3.72 15.00 5.32
C TYR A 40 -2.76 13.84 5.62
N THR A 41 -1.46 14.08 5.41
CA THR A 41 -0.38 13.08 5.46
C THR A 41 -0.50 12.14 6.65
N GLN A 42 -0.30 10.86 6.37
CA GLN A 42 -0.01 9.87 7.39
C GLN A 42 1.22 10.31 8.20
N TRP A 43 1.15 10.12 9.52
CA TRP A 43 2.29 10.33 10.40
C TRP A 43 3.42 9.43 9.88
N HIS A 44 4.65 9.94 9.76
CA HIS A 44 5.87 9.25 9.27
C HIS A 44 6.30 9.44 7.80
N ILE A 45 5.62 10.29 7.01
CA ILE A 45 6.13 10.69 5.69
C ILE A 45 7.15 11.84 5.85
N PRO A 46 8.30 11.83 5.17
CA PRO A 46 9.23 12.96 5.24
C PRO A 46 8.61 14.22 4.61
N ASP A 47 8.81 15.40 5.22
CA ASP A 47 8.22 16.68 4.79
C ASP A 47 8.49 17.08 3.33
N SER A 48 9.53 16.49 2.71
CA SER A 48 9.87 16.76 1.31
C SER A 48 9.11 15.91 0.30
N PHE A 49 8.27 14.98 0.74
CA PHE A 49 7.52 14.07 -0.12
C PHE A 49 6.10 14.59 -0.35
N VAL A 50 5.48 14.12 -1.43
CA VAL A 50 4.10 14.44 -1.80
C VAL A 50 3.31 13.14 -1.75
N GLN A 51 2.13 13.15 -1.13
CA GLN A 51 1.26 11.98 -1.05
C GLN A 51 0.05 12.15 -1.96
N TYR A 52 -0.29 11.11 -2.70
CA TYR A 52 -1.49 11.02 -3.51
C TYR A 52 -2.40 9.90 -3.00
N GLU A 53 -3.70 10.06 -3.20
CA GLU A 53 -4.70 9.02 -2.97
C GLU A 53 -5.35 8.66 -4.31
N PHE A 54 -5.29 7.37 -4.66
CA PHE A 54 -6.08 6.79 -5.74
C PHE A 54 -7.28 6.06 -5.14
N SER A 55 -8.48 6.57 -5.40
CA SER A 55 -9.72 6.10 -4.79
C SER A 55 -10.94 6.38 -5.68
N SER A 56 -12.08 5.81 -5.30
CA SER A 56 -13.41 6.16 -5.82
C SER A 56 -14.00 7.38 -5.11
N ASN A 57 -15.21 7.79 -5.50
CA ASN A 57 -15.84 8.93 -4.85
C ASN A 57 -16.04 8.69 -3.35
N VAL A 58 -16.14 9.79 -2.59
CA VAL A 58 -16.41 9.70 -1.15
C VAL A 58 -17.74 9.00 -0.90
N GLY A 59 -17.71 7.92 -0.11
CA GLY A 59 -18.89 7.12 0.21
C GLY A 59 -19.14 5.96 -0.74
N GLU A 60 -18.34 5.82 -1.81
CA GLU A 60 -18.32 4.63 -2.65
C GLU A 60 -17.28 3.63 -2.14
N ASP A 61 -17.66 2.35 -2.12
CA ASP A 61 -16.73 1.23 -1.95
C ASP A 61 -16.59 0.53 -3.29
N ASP A 62 -15.40 0.60 -3.89
CA ASP A 62 -15.12 0.02 -5.20
C ASP A 62 -14.07 -1.09 -5.10
N SER A 63 -14.56 -2.33 -5.12
CA SER A 63 -13.73 -3.54 -5.09
C SER A 63 -12.69 -3.63 -6.22
N ARG A 64 -12.83 -2.85 -7.31
CA ARG A 64 -11.86 -2.80 -8.41
C ARG A 64 -10.56 -2.11 -8.01
N ILE A 65 -10.57 -1.28 -6.97
CA ILE A 65 -9.38 -0.50 -6.55
C ILE A 65 -8.22 -1.43 -6.22
N ILE A 66 -8.45 -2.54 -5.53
CA ILE A 66 -7.38 -3.49 -5.16
C ILE A 66 -6.65 -4.04 -6.40
N PRO A 67 -7.32 -4.72 -7.36
CA PRO A 67 -6.63 -5.24 -8.54
C PRO A 67 -6.04 -4.12 -9.43
N LEU A 68 -6.70 -2.97 -9.56
CA LEU A 68 -6.15 -1.82 -10.30
C LEU A 68 -4.88 -1.27 -9.65
N SER A 69 -4.84 -1.23 -8.32
CA SER A 69 -3.68 -0.77 -7.55
C SER A 69 -2.48 -1.68 -7.77
N MET A 70 -2.69 -2.99 -7.76
CA MET A 70 -1.63 -3.96 -8.06
C MET A 70 -1.06 -3.75 -9.46
N GLU A 71 -1.93 -3.48 -10.44
CA GLU A 71 -1.53 -3.19 -11.82
C GLU A 71 -0.78 -1.84 -11.96
N ILE A 72 -1.24 -0.79 -11.25
CA ILE A 72 -0.55 0.50 -11.20
C ILE A 72 0.86 0.33 -10.60
N ILE A 73 0.98 -0.38 -9.48
CA ILE A 73 2.28 -0.66 -8.84
C ILE A 73 3.16 -1.46 -9.80
N GLU A 74 2.63 -2.50 -10.45
CA GLU A 74 3.38 -3.31 -11.42
C GLU A 74 3.97 -2.48 -12.55
N ARG A 75 3.12 -1.69 -13.23
CA ARG A 75 3.54 -0.82 -14.34
C ARG A 75 4.53 0.23 -13.90
N PHE A 76 4.36 0.79 -12.70
CA PHE A 76 5.27 1.79 -12.15
C PHE A 76 6.63 1.18 -11.80
N CYS A 77 6.65 0.01 -11.15
CA CYS A 77 7.88 -0.64 -10.72
C CYS A 77 8.72 -1.11 -11.89
N GLY A 78 8.10 -1.65 -12.95
CA GLY A 78 8.83 -2.20 -14.10
C GLY A 78 9.91 -3.20 -13.64
N SER A 79 11.18 -2.93 -13.97
CA SER A 79 12.33 -3.75 -13.56
C SER A 79 13.10 -3.20 -12.36
N ARG A 80 12.53 -2.27 -11.60
CA ARG A 80 13.20 -1.62 -10.45
C ARG A 80 13.17 -2.53 -9.23
N GLN A 81 14.10 -2.31 -8.30
CA GLN A 81 14.07 -3.04 -7.03
C GLN A 81 12.91 -2.56 -6.15
N VAL A 82 12.15 -3.52 -5.65
CA VAL A 82 11.01 -3.28 -4.76
C VAL A 82 11.27 -3.98 -3.45
N LEU A 83 11.26 -3.22 -2.36
CA LEU A 83 11.22 -3.75 -1.01
C LEU A 83 9.76 -3.84 -0.56
N THR A 84 9.27 -5.06 -0.41
CA THR A 84 7.96 -5.33 0.18
C THR A 84 8.12 -5.57 1.66
N ARG A 85 7.41 -4.80 2.48
CA ARG A 85 7.30 -5.03 3.92
C ARG A 85 5.90 -5.53 4.23
N ILE A 86 5.86 -6.73 4.78
CA ILE A 86 4.65 -7.43 5.20
C ILE A 86 4.62 -7.38 6.72
N TYR A 87 3.57 -6.84 7.31
CA TYR A 87 3.48 -6.77 8.76
C TYR A 87 2.09 -7.06 9.32
N SER A 88 2.05 -7.72 10.47
CA SER A 88 0.81 -8.09 11.16
C SER A 88 0.63 -7.30 12.44
N ASN A 89 -0.53 -6.68 12.62
CA ASN A 89 -0.89 -5.94 13.85
C ASN A 89 -1.78 -6.74 14.81
N GLY A 90 -2.02 -8.02 14.53
CA GLY A 90 -2.78 -8.91 15.40
C GLY A 90 -2.13 -9.03 16.77
N GLU A 91 -2.82 -8.56 17.82
CA GLU A 91 -2.51 -8.97 19.18
C GLU A 91 -3.12 -10.35 19.40
N THR A 92 -2.27 -11.37 19.59
CA THR A 92 -2.74 -12.70 19.99
C THR A 92 -3.52 -12.57 21.30
N SER A 93 -4.81 -12.89 21.25
CA SER A 93 -5.68 -12.85 22.42
C SER A 93 -5.11 -13.69 23.54
N LYS A 94 -4.93 -13.12 24.75
CA LYS A 94 -4.46 -13.85 25.95
C LYS A 94 -5.37 -15.03 26.35
N LYS A 95 -6.54 -15.16 25.72
CA LYS A 95 -7.51 -16.25 25.97
C LYS A 95 -7.32 -17.45 25.06
N GLU A 96 -6.55 -17.33 23.97
CA GLU A 96 -6.27 -18.45 23.08
C GLU A 96 -5.10 -19.26 23.61
N LYS A 97 -5.32 -20.56 23.81
CA LYS A 97 -4.31 -21.50 24.29
C LYS A 97 -3.21 -21.74 23.24
N TYR A 98 -3.55 -21.57 21.96
CA TYR A 98 -2.67 -21.69 20.80
C TYR A 98 -3.11 -20.65 19.77
N PRO A 99 -2.63 -19.40 19.85
CA PRO A 99 -2.92 -18.42 18.82
C PRO A 99 -2.37 -18.92 17.47
N PRO A 100 -3.04 -18.63 16.35
CA PRO A 100 -2.50 -18.95 15.04
C PRO A 100 -1.20 -18.19 14.81
N GLU A 101 -0.33 -18.78 14.01
CA GLU A 101 0.94 -18.19 13.66
C GLU A 101 0.76 -17.02 12.68
N HIS A 102 1.45 -15.91 12.97
CA HIS A 102 1.40 -14.70 12.16
C HIS A 102 1.72 -14.96 10.68
N PHE A 103 0.99 -14.29 9.79
CA PHE A 103 1.17 -14.43 8.34
C PHE A 103 2.64 -14.25 7.88
N PRO A 104 3.40 -13.24 8.33
CA PRO A 104 4.83 -13.11 8.03
C PRO A 104 5.64 -14.39 8.28
N VAL A 105 5.42 -15.08 9.40
CA VAL A 105 6.15 -16.32 9.73
C VAL A 105 5.73 -17.47 8.80
N ARG A 106 4.42 -17.63 8.58
CA ARG A 106 3.89 -18.68 7.69
C ARG A 106 4.38 -18.50 6.25
N TYR A 107 4.39 -17.26 5.75
CA TYR A 107 4.84 -16.94 4.41
C TYR A 107 6.36 -17.11 4.27
N CYS A 108 7.15 -16.73 5.27
CA CYS A 108 8.60 -16.98 5.28
C CYS A 108 8.91 -18.48 5.14
N ARG A 109 8.25 -19.34 5.92
CA ARG A 109 8.42 -20.81 5.81
C ARG A 109 7.99 -21.36 4.45
N PHE A 110 6.93 -20.80 3.88
CA PHE A 110 6.50 -21.17 2.53
C PHE A 110 7.59 -20.85 1.49
N LEU A 111 8.16 -19.64 1.54
CA LEU A 111 9.25 -19.22 0.65
C LEU A 111 10.50 -20.10 0.79
N GLU A 112 10.88 -20.43 2.04
CA GLU A 112 11.98 -21.36 2.33
C GLU A 112 11.70 -22.76 1.77
N HIS A 113 10.47 -23.26 1.94
CA HIS A 113 10.06 -24.59 1.49
C HIS A 113 10.12 -24.74 -0.03
N ILE A 114 9.69 -23.71 -0.77
CA ILE A 114 9.74 -23.71 -2.24
C ILE A 114 11.13 -23.34 -2.80
N GLY A 115 12.08 -22.97 -1.93
CA GLY A 115 13.42 -22.54 -2.34
C GLY A 115 13.40 -21.24 -3.14
N ALA A 116 12.57 -20.27 -2.75
CA ALA A 116 12.47 -18.99 -3.45
C ALA A 116 13.83 -18.25 -3.45
N SER A 117 14.19 -17.66 -4.59
CA SER A 117 15.45 -16.93 -4.76
C SER A 117 15.41 -15.47 -4.31
N VAL A 118 14.32 -15.06 -3.66
CA VAL A 118 14.12 -13.70 -3.14
C VAL A 118 15.00 -13.48 -1.91
N SER A 119 15.53 -12.26 -1.75
CA SER A 119 16.19 -11.91 -0.49
C SER A 119 15.12 -11.66 0.58
N ILE A 120 15.28 -12.31 1.74
CA ILE A 120 14.34 -12.25 2.85
C ILE A 120 15.06 -11.74 4.11
N ASP A 121 14.40 -10.85 4.86
CA ASP A 121 14.76 -10.53 6.25
C ASP A 121 13.51 -10.56 7.14
N ALA A 122 13.60 -11.22 8.29
CA ALA A 122 12.49 -11.38 9.22
C ALA A 122 12.91 -10.83 10.60
N PRO A 123 12.86 -9.50 10.80
CA PRO A 123 13.40 -8.87 12.01
C PRO A 123 12.64 -9.26 13.28
N ASN A 124 11.39 -9.73 13.15
CA ASN A 124 10.59 -10.30 14.23
C ASN A 124 9.42 -11.12 13.66
N GLU A 125 8.66 -11.77 14.54
CA GLU A 125 7.52 -12.64 14.20
C GLU A 125 6.36 -11.91 13.51
N ARG A 126 6.36 -10.57 13.50
CA ARG A 126 5.28 -9.74 12.93
C ARG A 126 5.68 -9.02 11.66
N THR A 127 6.93 -9.09 11.23
CA THR A 127 7.42 -8.36 10.05
C THR A 127 8.24 -9.29 9.19
N LEU A 128 7.95 -9.31 7.90
CA LEU A 128 8.74 -9.96 6.86
C LEU A 128 9.08 -8.93 5.78
N LEU A 129 10.35 -8.90 5.39
CA LEU A 129 10.88 -8.02 4.35
C LEU A 129 11.31 -8.89 3.17
N LEU A 130 10.86 -8.52 1.97
CA LEU A 130 11.19 -9.19 0.72
C LEU A 130 11.78 -8.17 -0.23
N LEU A 131 12.94 -8.46 -0.80
CA LEU A 131 13.57 -7.61 -1.82
C LEU A 131 13.59 -8.36 -3.15
N GLU A 132 12.86 -7.83 -4.12
CA GLU A 132 12.71 -8.41 -5.46
C GLU A 132 13.05 -7.37 -6.54
N THR A 133 13.30 -7.86 -7.76
CA THR A 133 13.37 -7.02 -8.96
C THR A 133 12.01 -7.08 -9.64
N GLY A 134 11.39 -5.93 -9.84
CA GLY A 134 10.00 -5.81 -10.23
C GLY A 134 9.03 -6.04 -9.09
N PHE A 135 7.75 -5.86 -9.38
CA PHE A 135 6.67 -6.04 -8.42
C PHE A 135 6.13 -7.47 -8.46
N ASN A 136 5.87 -8.04 -7.27
CA ASN A 136 5.29 -9.37 -7.12
C ASN A 136 4.11 -9.34 -6.12
N PRO A 137 2.86 -9.42 -6.60
CA PRO A 137 1.69 -9.38 -5.71
C PRO A 137 1.38 -10.73 -5.04
N ALA A 138 2.19 -11.78 -5.25
CA ALA A 138 1.88 -13.12 -4.74
C ALA A 138 1.69 -13.17 -3.22
N ALA A 139 2.52 -12.44 -2.47
CA ALA A 139 2.41 -12.38 -1.01
C ALA A 139 1.10 -11.73 -0.56
N PHE A 140 0.67 -10.69 -1.29
CA PHE A 140 -0.60 -10.03 -1.04
C PHE A 140 -1.76 -11.01 -1.28
N TRP A 141 -1.85 -11.64 -2.44
CA TRP A 141 -2.92 -12.60 -2.74
C TRP A 141 -2.92 -13.82 -1.81
N ALA A 142 -1.74 -14.33 -1.45
CA ALA A 142 -1.64 -15.40 -0.45
C ALA A 142 -2.20 -14.99 0.92
N SER A 143 -2.10 -13.71 1.31
CA SER A 143 -2.71 -13.24 2.55
C SER A 143 -4.24 -13.17 2.46
N GLN A 144 -4.80 -12.83 1.29
CA GLN A 144 -6.23 -12.77 1.05
C GLN A 144 -6.89 -14.15 1.05
N ASP A 145 -6.23 -15.15 0.47
CA ASP A 145 -6.75 -16.52 0.41
C ASP A 145 -6.75 -17.22 1.78
N ILE A 146 -5.95 -16.74 2.74
CA ILE A 146 -5.73 -17.38 4.03
C ILE A 146 -6.35 -16.56 5.19
N SER A 147 -7.69 -16.48 5.15
CA SER A 147 -8.63 -16.07 6.22
C SER A 147 -8.05 -15.52 7.55
N THR A 148 -8.16 -14.20 7.70
CA THR A 148 -8.76 -13.40 8.80
C THR A 148 -8.16 -13.29 10.20
N VAL A 149 -7.22 -14.12 10.67
CA VAL A 149 -6.87 -14.05 12.12
C VAL A 149 -5.84 -12.97 12.47
N ASP A 150 -5.00 -12.59 11.52
CA ASP A 150 -4.01 -11.53 11.68
C ASP A 150 -4.22 -10.51 10.57
N GLY A 151 -4.78 -9.34 10.90
CA GLY A 151 -4.80 -8.21 9.98
C GLY A 151 -3.37 -7.94 9.50
N CYS A 152 -3.12 -8.19 8.22
CA CYS A 152 -1.84 -8.07 7.56
C CYS A 152 -1.85 -6.83 6.69
N PHE A 153 -0.71 -6.14 6.64
CA PHE A 153 -0.53 -4.90 5.92
C PHE A 153 0.72 -5.01 5.04
N PHE A 154 0.71 -4.25 3.95
CA PHE A 154 1.73 -4.29 2.92
C PHE A 154 2.18 -2.88 2.59
N ASP A 155 3.47 -2.63 2.77
CA ASP A 155 4.16 -1.45 2.25
C ASP A 155 5.02 -1.90 1.06
N PHE A 156 4.98 -1.17 -0.05
CA PHE A 156 5.86 -1.41 -1.20
C PHE A 156 6.73 -0.19 -1.45
N TYR A 157 8.03 -0.31 -1.20
CA TYR A 157 8.99 0.74 -1.46
C TYR A 157 9.70 0.50 -2.79
N VAL A 158 9.52 1.40 -3.74
CA VAL A 158 10.31 1.44 -4.97
C VAL A 158 11.62 2.16 -4.67
N LEU A 159 12.71 1.40 -4.70
CA LEU A 159 14.04 1.91 -4.36
C LEU A 159 14.60 2.73 -5.52
N SER A 160 15.43 3.73 -5.19
CA SER A 160 16.06 4.60 -6.20
C SER A 160 16.92 3.78 -7.16
N GLU A 161 16.82 4.04 -8.47
CA GLU A 161 17.62 3.33 -9.49
C GLU A 161 19.14 3.53 -9.31
N SER A 162 19.52 4.62 -8.63
CA SER A 162 20.91 4.90 -8.30
C SER A 162 21.49 3.96 -7.23
N LEU A 163 20.63 3.21 -6.54
CA LEU A 163 20.98 2.29 -5.46
C LEU A 163 20.58 0.87 -5.87
N CYS A 164 21.50 -0.08 -5.67
CA CYS A 164 21.23 -1.49 -5.88
C CYS A 164 21.60 -2.24 -4.61
N PHE A 165 20.61 -2.92 -4.03
CA PHE A 165 20.75 -3.66 -2.78
C PHE A 165 20.88 -5.15 -3.05
N SER A 166 21.80 -5.79 -2.32
CA SER A 166 21.98 -7.24 -2.34
C SER A 166 20.99 -7.97 -1.43
N ASP A 167 20.46 -7.29 -0.42
CA ASP A 167 19.67 -7.90 0.63
C ASP A 167 18.57 -6.97 1.17
N ALA A 168 17.49 -7.60 1.63
CA ALA A 168 16.28 -6.95 2.13
C ALA A 168 16.54 -6.11 3.39
N LYS A 169 17.47 -6.53 4.25
CA LYS A 169 17.81 -5.80 5.47
C LYS A 169 18.44 -4.44 5.14
N SER A 170 19.46 -4.41 4.29
CA SER A 170 20.14 -3.18 3.86
C SER A 170 19.18 -2.25 3.11
N ALA A 171 18.33 -2.81 2.24
CA ALA A 171 17.28 -2.04 1.58
C ALA A 171 16.29 -1.41 2.58
N ALA A 172 15.89 -2.15 3.61
CA ALA A 172 14.98 -1.65 4.64
C ALA A 172 15.58 -0.54 5.50
N GLU A 173 16.86 -0.64 5.84
CA GLU A 173 17.57 0.44 6.56
C GLU A 173 17.60 1.74 5.74
N ILE A 174 17.83 1.64 4.43
CA ILE A 174 17.81 2.80 3.54
C ILE A 174 16.38 3.34 3.37
N ALA A 175 15.38 2.49 3.15
CA ALA A 175 13.99 2.91 3.05
C ALA A 175 13.51 3.63 4.33
N ALA A 176 13.87 3.10 5.50
CA ALA A 176 13.58 3.73 6.80
C ALA A 176 14.25 5.10 6.98
N SER A 177 15.36 5.36 6.28
CA SER A 177 16.01 6.68 6.24
C SER A 177 15.36 7.68 5.27
N GLY A 178 14.24 7.31 4.62
CA GLY A 178 13.54 8.15 3.64
C GLY A 178 14.18 8.16 2.25
N GLN A 179 15.05 7.19 1.96
CA GLN A 179 15.74 7.07 0.68
C GLN A 179 15.04 6.03 -0.21
N TYR A 180 13.90 6.43 -0.74
CA TYR A 180 13.14 5.69 -1.74
C TYR A 180 12.54 6.69 -2.73
N ASP A 181 12.16 6.20 -3.90
CA ASP A 181 11.55 7.03 -4.94
C ASP A 181 10.03 7.08 -4.76
N VAL A 182 9.42 5.94 -4.46
CA VAL A 182 7.99 5.82 -4.19
C VAL A 182 7.72 4.85 -3.06
N TRP A 183 6.73 5.16 -2.23
CA TRP A 183 6.15 4.23 -1.25
C TRP A 183 4.65 4.09 -1.51
N PHE A 184 4.22 2.87 -1.79
CA PHE A 184 2.82 2.50 -1.98
C PHE A 184 2.27 1.83 -0.73
N VAL A 185 1.06 2.23 -0.32
CA VAL A 185 0.28 1.61 0.76
C VAL A 185 -1.12 1.34 0.25
N LEU A 186 -1.55 0.08 0.29
CA LEU A 186 -2.93 -0.27 -0.01
C LEU A 186 -3.75 -0.27 1.29
N SER A 187 -4.79 0.55 1.34
CA SER A 187 -5.79 0.54 2.40
C SER A 187 -6.93 -0.40 2.03
N GLU A 188 -7.11 -1.44 2.84
CA GLU A 188 -8.22 -2.40 2.73
C GLU A 188 -9.23 -2.24 3.88
N CYS A 189 -8.96 -1.35 4.83
CA CYS A 189 -9.76 -1.14 6.04
C CYS A 189 -10.56 0.17 5.94
N GLY A 190 -11.63 0.18 5.16
CA GLY A 190 -12.43 1.38 4.87
C GLY A 190 -12.84 1.41 3.39
N PRO A 191 -13.14 2.58 2.79
CA PRO A 191 -13.14 2.67 1.34
C PRO A 191 -11.74 2.25 0.85
N CYS A 192 -11.68 1.32 -0.08
CA CYS A 192 -10.41 0.86 -0.63
C CYS A 192 -9.68 2.04 -1.28
N ALA A 193 -8.38 2.18 -1.03
CA ALA A 193 -7.58 3.24 -1.64
C ALA A 193 -6.11 2.83 -1.76
N LEU A 194 -5.44 3.31 -2.80
CA LEU A 194 -3.99 3.25 -2.93
C LEU A 194 -3.40 4.61 -2.58
N TYR A 195 -2.64 4.65 -1.49
CA TYR A 195 -1.81 5.80 -1.15
C TYR A 195 -0.46 5.69 -1.82
N VAL A 196 -0.03 6.77 -2.48
CA VAL A 196 1.24 6.85 -3.21
C VAL A 196 2.05 8.02 -2.66
N THR A 197 3.13 7.73 -1.96
CA THR A 197 4.05 8.74 -1.42
C THR A 197 5.25 8.85 -2.35
N LEU A 198 5.34 9.96 -3.08
CA LEU A 198 6.37 10.23 -4.09
C LEU A 198 7.49 11.11 -3.54
N ASN A 199 8.73 10.79 -3.89
CA ASN A 199 9.87 11.70 -3.76
C ASN A 199 9.94 12.62 -5.00
N PRO A 200 9.53 13.90 -4.90
CA PRO A 200 9.49 14.79 -6.06
C PRO A 200 10.88 15.15 -6.58
N LYS A 201 11.96 14.80 -5.87
CA LYS A 201 13.33 15.01 -6.35
C LYS A 201 13.78 13.95 -7.37
N THR A 202 13.16 12.77 -7.34
CA THR A 202 13.58 11.63 -8.17
C THR A 202 12.46 11.14 -9.10
N VAL A 203 11.20 11.43 -8.78
CA VAL A 203 10.04 11.00 -9.57
C VAL A 203 9.16 12.18 -9.95
N ASP A 204 8.82 12.26 -11.23
CA ASP A 204 7.79 13.18 -11.75
C ASP A 204 6.40 12.58 -11.55
N VAL A 205 5.49 13.33 -10.94
CA VAL A 205 4.07 12.94 -10.76
C VAL A 205 3.40 12.62 -12.09
N THR A 206 3.84 13.24 -13.19
CA THR A 206 3.28 13.01 -14.53
C THR A 206 3.36 11.54 -14.92
N ALA A 207 4.44 10.83 -14.56
CA ALA A 207 4.58 9.40 -14.84
C ALA A 207 3.52 8.56 -14.10
N LEU A 208 3.23 8.90 -12.83
CA LEU A 208 2.17 8.24 -12.07
C LEU A 208 0.80 8.52 -12.69
N GLN A 209 0.51 9.78 -13.03
CA GLN A 209 -0.75 10.19 -13.65
C GLN A 209 -0.99 9.49 -14.99
N GLU A 210 0.04 9.37 -15.84
CA GLU A 210 -0.04 8.67 -17.11
C GLU A 210 -0.33 7.17 -16.93
N ILE A 211 0.31 6.52 -15.96
CA ILE A 211 0.05 5.10 -15.64
C ILE A 211 -1.39 4.92 -15.14
N VAL A 212 -1.84 5.74 -14.20
CA VAL A 212 -3.21 5.66 -13.65
C VAL A 212 -4.25 5.91 -14.74
N ALA A 213 -4.05 6.93 -15.59
CA ALA A 213 -4.94 7.23 -16.69
C ALA A 213 -4.98 6.09 -17.74
N ALA A 214 -3.84 5.47 -18.04
CA ALA A 214 -3.77 4.33 -18.94
C ALA A 214 -4.53 3.12 -18.38
N VAL A 215 -4.30 2.78 -17.11
CA VAL A 215 -5.01 1.68 -16.42
C VAL A 215 -6.52 1.95 -16.43
N CYS A 216 -6.97 3.13 -15.99
CA CYS A 216 -8.40 3.45 -16.00
C CYS A 216 -9.02 3.35 -17.40
N LYS A 217 -8.32 3.84 -18.43
CA LYS A 217 -8.78 3.77 -19.82
C LYS A 217 -8.92 2.34 -20.32
N GLU A 218 -7.96 1.47 -20.02
CA GLU A 218 -7.98 0.06 -20.44
C GLU A 218 -9.14 -0.72 -19.79
N HIS A 219 -9.52 -0.34 -18.58
CA HIS A 219 -10.65 -0.91 -17.85
C HIS A 219 -11.99 -0.18 -18.12
N ASN A 220 -12.02 0.79 -19.05
CA ASN A 220 -13.20 1.62 -19.36
C ASN A 220 -13.77 2.38 -18.15
N ILE A 221 -12.88 2.87 -17.29
CA ILE A 221 -13.22 3.64 -16.09
C ILE A 221 -12.97 5.12 -16.38
N LEU A 222 -13.91 5.98 -15.99
CA LEU A 222 -13.73 7.42 -16.06
C LEU A 222 -12.70 7.84 -15.00
N PHE A 223 -11.57 8.38 -15.46
CA PHE A 223 -10.54 8.97 -14.60
C PHE A 223 -10.71 10.49 -14.59
N GLN A 224 -11.18 11.01 -13.46
CA GLN A 224 -11.45 12.44 -13.31
C GLN A 224 -11.31 12.86 -11.86
N ASN A 225 -10.47 13.87 -11.60
CA ASN A 225 -10.34 14.42 -10.26
C ASN A 225 -11.55 15.31 -9.92
N PRO A 226 -12.07 15.24 -8.68
CA PRO A 226 -13.12 16.14 -8.22
C PRO A 226 -12.62 17.59 -8.18
N PRO A 227 -13.49 18.60 -8.41
CA PRO A 227 -13.10 20.00 -8.36
C PRO A 227 -12.54 20.38 -6.98
N GLY A 228 -11.42 21.10 -6.95
CA GLY A 228 -10.82 21.63 -5.72
C GLY A 228 -9.88 20.69 -4.99
N PHE A 229 -9.55 19.53 -5.59
CA PHE A 229 -8.52 18.59 -5.15
C PHE A 229 -7.34 18.53 -6.12
#